data_AF-Q8CL89-F1
#
_entry.id   AF-Q8CL89-F1
#
_cell.length_a   1.000
_cell.length_b   1.000
_cell.length_c   1.000
_cell.angle_alpha   90.00
_cell.angle_beta   90.00
_cell.angle_gamma   90.00
#
_symmetry.space_group_name_H-M   'P 1'
#
loop_
_entity.id
_entity.type
_entity.pdbx_description
1 polymer ?
#
loop_
_entity_poly.entity_id
_entity_poly.type
_entity_poly.pdbx_seq_one_letter_code
_entity_poly.pdbx_strand_id
1 'polypeptide(L)'
;MLKHFRLGLFTANVQADTGSQHSFSRVPAAAINPITLAIVVAFSTIALPPMALAACTSPGVGTYVCEGENTDGIILSGTDIAVETQPGFSIIVPENGDPALSLVGSGTISYLDTNSSALDTTGADSLYIQNDTHTTGQSSSINVQTNGSMGSGINISNHSGADSTVQVDVSGTLFGDLNGSPALLIYSSAENNSTILMNINTIFGDVGIRSDNTSFNGTAITNVDIANDINATYSGATIKQQR
;
A
#
# COMPACT_ATOMS: atom_id res chain seq x y z
N MET A 1 39.71 -44.24 -17.84
CA MET A 1 41.18 -44.29 -17.78
C MET A 1 41.70 -43.05 -18.50
N LEU A 2 42.36 -42.17 -17.76
CA LEU A 2 42.97 -40.93 -18.21
C LEU A 2 44.21 -41.22 -19.08
N LYS A 3 44.42 -40.50 -20.19
CA LYS A 3 45.73 -39.95 -20.63
C LYS A 3 45.58 -39.11 -21.91
N HIS A 4 45.69 -37.78 -21.81
CA HIS A 4 46.91 -36.94 -21.94
C HIS A 4 47.18 -36.54 -23.42
N PHE A 5 47.02 -35.23 -23.76
CA PHE A 5 48.11 -34.23 -24.00
C PHE A 5 48.81 -34.43 -25.37
N ARG A 6 49.19 -33.45 -26.20
CA ARG A 6 49.21 -31.97 -26.20
C ARG A 6 49.69 -31.53 -27.61
N LEU A 7 49.33 -30.30 -28.00
CA LEU A 7 50.08 -29.28 -28.76
C LEU A 7 50.89 -29.63 -30.03
N GLY A 8 50.75 -28.76 -31.05
CA GLY A 8 51.82 -28.48 -32.00
C GLY A 8 51.39 -27.72 -33.26
N LEU A 9 51.38 -26.38 -33.20
CA LEU A 9 51.42 -25.48 -34.35
C LEU A 9 52.69 -25.71 -35.19
N PHE A 10 52.67 -25.37 -36.50
CA PHE A 10 53.70 -24.68 -37.34
C PHE A 10 53.24 -24.79 -38.82
N THR A 11 52.68 -23.74 -39.43
CA THR A 11 53.27 -22.64 -40.23
C THR A 11 53.90 -23.00 -41.58
N ALA A 12 53.50 -22.19 -42.58
CA ALA A 12 54.29 -21.72 -43.74
C ALA A 12 54.50 -22.70 -44.91
N ASN A 13 54.56 -22.32 -46.18
CA ASN A 13 54.13 -21.17 -47.00
C ASN A 13 54.59 -21.52 -48.44
N VAL A 14 53.96 -20.95 -49.49
CA VAL A 14 54.59 -20.60 -50.80
C VAL A 14 55.00 -21.79 -51.72
N GLN A 15 55.00 -21.78 -53.05
CA GLN A 15 54.41 -21.06 -54.20
C GLN A 15 55.03 -21.73 -55.46
N ALA A 16 54.33 -21.70 -56.60
CA ALA A 16 54.84 -21.60 -58.00
C ALA A 16 53.76 -22.22 -58.91
N ASP A 17 52.87 -21.45 -59.52
CA ASP A 17 53.06 -20.65 -60.74
C ASP A 17 53.61 -21.46 -61.93
N THR A 18 52.74 -21.77 -62.91
CA THR A 18 52.82 -21.23 -64.27
C THR A 18 51.93 -22.02 -65.24
N GLY A 19 51.24 -21.28 -66.12
CA GLY A 19 51.07 -21.68 -67.52
C GLY A 19 49.73 -22.27 -67.93
N SER A 20 48.81 -21.43 -68.43
CA SER A 20 48.59 -21.30 -69.88
C SER A 20 47.25 -20.60 -70.16
N GLN A 21 47.32 -19.51 -70.92
CA GLN A 21 46.19 -18.75 -71.42
C GLN A 21 45.59 -19.43 -72.66
N HIS A 22 44.26 -19.48 -72.76
CA HIS A 22 43.56 -19.34 -74.04
C HIS A 22 42.14 -18.76 -73.84
N SER A 23 42.00 -17.50 -74.30
CA SER A 23 40.82 -16.73 -74.73
C SER A 23 39.96 -17.44 -75.79
N PHE A 24 38.67 -17.18 -76.09
CA PHE A 24 37.57 -16.27 -75.67
C PHE A 24 36.27 -16.90 -76.24
N SER A 25 35.10 -16.79 -75.58
CA SER A 25 33.80 -16.64 -76.27
C SER A 25 32.71 -16.12 -75.32
N ARG A 26 31.95 -15.12 -75.76
CA ARG A 26 30.91 -14.37 -75.01
C ARG A 26 29.53 -15.03 -75.12
N VAL A 27 28.70 -14.96 -74.07
CA VAL A 27 27.26 -14.56 -74.03
C VAL A 27 26.89 -14.25 -72.54
N PRO A 28 26.00 -13.28 -72.21
CA PRO A 28 25.98 -12.58 -70.93
C PRO A 28 24.94 -13.13 -69.93
N ALA A 29 25.10 -12.84 -68.63
CA ALA A 29 24.02 -12.96 -67.67
C ALA A 29 24.19 -12.03 -66.46
N ALA A 30 23.20 -11.14 -66.32
CA ALA A 30 22.68 -10.54 -65.08
C ALA A 30 23.65 -9.85 -64.11
N ALA A 31 23.61 -8.51 -64.12
CA ALA A 31 23.92 -7.70 -62.95
C ALA A 31 22.96 -8.05 -61.81
N ILE A 32 23.48 -8.59 -60.71
CA ILE A 32 22.74 -8.75 -59.46
C ILE A 32 23.31 -7.69 -58.50
N ASN A 33 22.52 -6.64 -58.30
CA ASN A 33 22.78 -5.60 -57.33
C ASN A 33 22.59 -6.20 -55.92
N PRO A 34 23.58 -6.17 -55.01
CA PRO A 34 23.36 -6.62 -53.65
C PRO A 34 22.53 -5.57 -52.89
N ILE A 35 21.23 -5.84 -52.72
CA ILE A 35 20.39 -5.13 -51.76
C ILE A 35 20.95 -5.43 -50.37
N THR A 36 21.66 -4.47 -49.79
CA THR A 36 22.12 -4.55 -48.40
C THR A 36 20.91 -4.34 -47.51
N LEU A 37 20.36 -5.42 -46.95
CA LEU A 37 19.28 -5.37 -45.97
C LEU A 37 19.87 -4.94 -44.62
N ALA A 38 19.83 -3.63 -44.33
CA ALA A 38 20.15 -3.12 -43.01
C ALA A 38 18.98 -3.41 -42.06
N ILE A 39 19.14 -4.39 -41.17
CA ILE A 39 18.21 -4.61 -40.05
C ILE A 39 18.47 -3.49 -39.05
N VAL A 40 17.62 -2.46 -39.08
CA VAL A 40 17.57 -1.45 -38.02
C VAL A 40 16.80 -2.06 -36.85
N VAL A 41 17.54 -2.56 -35.86
CA VAL A 41 16.96 -2.89 -34.55
C VAL A 41 16.71 -1.56 -33.83
N ALA A 42 15.50 -1.03 -33.98
CA ALA A 42 15.03 0.05 -33.13
C ALA A 42 14.79 -0.55 -31.73
N PHE A 43 15.70 -0.29 -30.80
CA PHE A 43 15.42 -0.49 -29.38
C PHE A 43 14.38 0.55 -28.98
N SER A 44 13.10 0.15 -29.05
CA SER A 44 12.03 0.89 -28.38
C SER A 44 12.33 0.84 -26.89
N THR A 45 12.88 1.91 -26.33
CA THR A 45 12.84 2.13 -24.90
C THR A 45 11.37 2.19 -24.52
N ILE A 46 10.84 1.13 -23.91
CA ILE A 46 9.57 1.20 -23.20
C ILE A 46 9.86 2.12 -22.02
N ALA A 47 9.58 3.41 -22.19
CA ALA A 47 9.44 4.30 -21.06
C ALA A 47 8.22 3.79 -20.29
N LEU A 48 8.46 3.02 -19.23
CA LEU A 48 7.43 2.79 -18.24
C LEU A 48 6.90 4.17 -17.83
N PRO A 49 5.57 4.38 -17.77
CA PRO A 49 5.05 5.61 -17.21
C PRO A 49 5.69 5.82 -15.84
N PRO A 50 6.09 7.06 -15.48
CA PRO A 50 6.59 7.31 -14.13
C PRO A 50 5.56 6.72 -13.16
N MET A 51 6.02 5.89 -12.22
CA MET A 51 5.16 5.40 -11.14
C MET A 51 4.52 6.65 -10.53
N ALA A 52 3.22 6.81 -10.73
CA ALA A 52 2.48 7.90 -10.14
C ALA A 52 2.41 7.57 -8.65
N LEU A 53 3.32 8.18 -7.88
CA LEU A 53 3.37 8.07 -6.43
C LEU A 53 1.98 8.38 -5.89
N ALA A 54 1.46 7.51 -5.01
CA ALA A 54 0.18 7.81 -4.39
C ALA A 54 0.29 9.15 -3.66
N ALA A 55 -0.65 10.04 -3.95
CA ALA A 55 -0.66 11.37 -3.38
C ALA A 55 -2.07 11.68 -2.90
N CYS A 56 -2.14 12.22 -1.70
CA CYS A 56 -3.36 12.80 -1.15
C CYS A 56 -3.31 14.30 -1.39
N THR A 57 -4.01 14.77 -2.42
CA THR A 57 -4.05 16.19 -2.77
C THR A 57 -5.28 16.86 -2.19
N SER A 58 -5.15 18.10 -1.76
CA SER A 58 -6.24 18.82 -1.11
C SER A 58 -6.98 19.71 -2.11
N PRO A 59 -8.24 19.39 -2.50
CA PRO A 59 -9.06 20.28 -3.33
C PRO A 59 -9.65 21.47 -2.56
N GLY A 60 -9.55 21.45 -1.23
CA GLY A 60 -10.08 22.47 -0.31
C GLY A 60 -9.66 22.17 1.13
N VAL A 61 -9.83 23.12 2.04
CA VAL A 61 -9.36 23.00 3.44
C VAL A 61 -9.95 21.75 4.11
N GLY A 62 -9.07 20.90 4.64
CA GLY A 62 -9.46 19.69 5.39
C GLY A 62 -9.80 18.48 4.51
N THR A 63 -10.16 18.66 3.23
CA THR A 63 -10.46 17.55 2.32
C THR A 63 -9.22 17.13 1.55
N TYR A 64 -9.05 15.82 1.37
CA TYR A 64 -7.97 15.18 0.62
C TYR A 64 -8.52 14.09 -0.29
N VAL A 65 -8.09 14.09 -1.55
CA VAL A 65 -8.37 13.05 -2.52
C VAL A 65 -7.07 12.29 -2.79
N CYS A 66 -7.06 10.99 -2.48
CA CYS A 66 -5.90 10.12 -2.61
C CYS A 66 -6.00 9.24 -3.85
N GLU A 67 -4.98 9.28 -4.71
CA GLU A 67 -4.88 8.51 -5.96
C GLU A 67 -3.47 7.98 -6.17
N GLY A 68 -3.29 6.93 -6.99
CA GLY A 68 -1.99 6.37 -7.35
C GLY A 68 -1.44 5.30 -6.39
N GLU A 69 -0.23 4.82 -6.64
CA GLU A 69 0.40 3.75 -5.84
C GLU A 69 1.65 4.30 -5.14
N ASN A 70 1.82 4.02 -3.85
CA ASN A 70 2.99 4.47 -3.09
C ASN A 70 3.61 3.32 -2.29
N THR A 71 4.92 3.42 -2.08
CA THR A 71 5.68 2.50 -1.25
C THR A 71 6.15 3.11 0.07
N ASP A 72 5.84 4.39 0.28
CA ASP A 72 6.13 5.13 1.50
C ASP A 72 4.83 5.54 2.20
N GLY A 73 4.87 5.60 3.53
CA GLY A 73 3.74 6.05 4.33
C GLY A 73 3.39 7.52 4.08
N ILE A 74 2.10 7.87 4.16
CA ILE A 74 1.61 9.24 4.04
C ILE A 74 1.07 9.72 5.39
N ILE A 75 1.46 10.93 5.80
CA ILE A 75 0.93 11.60 6.99
C ILE A 75 0.14 12.84 6.56
N LEU A 76 -1.12 12.89 6.94
CA LEU A 76 -1.99 14.06 6.80
C LEU A 76 -2.24 14.67 8.17
N SER A 77 -2.04 15.97 8.29
CA SER A 77 -2.23 16.68 9.57
C SER A 77 -3.05 17.95 9.42
N GLY A 78 -3.90 18.22 10.41
CA GLY A 78 -4.75 19.41 10.41
C GLY A 78 -5.99 19.28 11.28
N THR A 79 -6.91 20.22 11.12
CA THR A 79 -8.25 20.16 11.71
C THR A 79 -9.24 19.68 10.66
N ASP A 80 -10.24 18.91 11.07
CA ASP A 80 -11.33 18.46 10.19
C ASP A 80 -10.84 17.78 8.90
N ILE A 81 -10.15 16.63 9.06
CA ILE A 81 -9.55 15.88 7.95
C ILE A 81 -10.59 14.97 7.31
N ALA A 82 -10.85 15.10 6.01
CA ALA A 82 -11.69 14.20 5.24
C ALA A 82 -10.90 13.61 4.07
N VAL A 83 -10.68 12.29 4.07
CA VAL A 83 -9.98 11.56 3.02
C VAL A 83 -10.96 10.76 2.18
N GLU A 84 -10.85 10.90 0.86
CA GLU A 84 -11.51 10.06 -0.12
C GLU A 84 -10.48 9.41 -1.05
N THR A 85 -10.64 8.13 -1.36
CA THR A 85 -9.75 7.44 -2.30
C THR A 85 -10.31 7.47 -3.73
N GLN A 86 -9.43 7.35 -4.71
CA GLN A 86 -9.77 7.11 -6.11
C GLN A 86 -9.42 5.67 -6.52
N PRO A 87 -10.02 5.15 -7.61
CA PRO A 87 -9.64 3.85 -8.16
C PRO A 87 -8.12 3.77 -8.42
N GLY A 88 -7.51 2.67 -7.98
CA GLY A 88 -6.07 2.45 -8.10
C GLY A 88 -5.23 3.07 -6.99
N PHE A 89 -5.84 3.68 -5.97
CA PHE A 89 -5.12 4.09 -4.78
C PHE A 89 -4.60 2.89 -3.98
N SER A 90 -3.31 2.88 -3.66
CA SER A 90 -2.71 1.92 -2.73
C SER A 90 -1.46 2.47 -2.05
N ILE A 91 -1.20 2.01 -0.83
CA ILE A 91 0.05 2.26 -0.13
C ILE A 91 0.54 0.92 0.42
N ILE A 92 1.68 0.44 -0.06
CA ILE A 92 2.29 -0.81 0.37
C ILE A 92 3.71 -0.52 0.84
N VAL A 93 3.90 -0.47 2.16
CA VAL A 93 5.17 -0.09 2.79
C VAL A 93 5.99 -1.35 3.11
N PRO A 94 7.11 -1.62 2.42
CA PRO A 94 7.75 -2.93 2.45
C PRO A 94 8.68 -3.17 3.66
N GLU A 95 9.27 -2.13 4.25
CA GLU A 95 10.30 -2.31 5.31
C GLU A 95 10.31 -1.21 6.39
N ASN A 96 9.42 -0.20 6.31
CA ASN A 96 9.38 0.87 7.31
C ASN A 96 8.46 0.50 8.48
N GLY A 97 8.84 0.92 9.68
CA GLY A 97 8.01 0.87 10.89
C GLY A 97 6.91 1.94 10.94
N ASP A 98 6.61 2.58 9.81
CA ASP A 98 5.62 3.65 9.72
C ASP A 98 4.27 3.11 9.25
N PRO A 99 3.16 3.73 9.68
CA PRO A 99 1.85 3.40 9.15
C PRO A 99 1.75 3.70 7.65
N ALA A 100 0.95 2.93 6.91
CA ALA A 100 0.73 3.20 5.49
C ALA A 100 0.01 4.56 5.28
N LEU A 101 -1.04 4.82 6.06
CA LEU A 101 -1.69 6.13 6.11
C LEU A 101 -1.88 6.59 7.57
N SER A 102 -1.44 7.80 7.88
CA SER A 102 -1.62 8.44 9.18
C SER A 102 -2.46 9.71 9.07
N LEU A 103 -3.54 9.80 9.86
CA LEU A 103 -4.38 10.99 9.97
C LEU A 103 -4.25 11.56 11.39
N VAL A 104 -3.55 12.69 11.53
CA VAL A 104 -3.18 13.25 12.84
C VAL A 104 -3.74 14.66 12.98
N GLY A 105 -4.70 14.87 13.87
CA GLY A 105 -5.42 16.13 13.91
C GLY A 105 -6.38 16.31 15.08
N SER A 106 -7.37 17.17 14.86
CA SER A 106 -8.45 17.46 15.81
C SER A 106 -9.78 17.69 15.10
N GLY A 107 -10.89 17.50 15.81
CA GLY A 107 -12.24 17.78 15.30
C GLY A 107 -12.85 16.54 14.63
N THR A 108 -13.27 16.66 13.37
CA THR A 108 -13.82 15.54 12.60
C THR A 108 -12.77 14.91 11.68
N ILE A 109 -12.43 13.64 11.87
CA ILE A 109 -11.55 12.91 10.95
C ILE A 109 -12.36 11.81 10.25
N SER A 110 -12.30 11.75 8.91
CA SER A 110 -12.93 10.69 8.13
C SER A 110 -12.01 10.08 7.08
N TYR A 111 -12.10 8.77 6.91
CA TYR A 111 -11.50 8.01 5.81
C TYR A 111 -12.61 7.26 5.08
N LEU A 112 -12.86 7.63 3.84
CA LEU A 112 -13.83 6.99 2.96
C LEU A 112 -13.12 6.32 1.79
N ASP A 113 -13.22 5.01 1.72
CA ASP A 113 -12.64 4.21 0.65
C ASP A 113 -13.67 3.22 0.10
N THR A 114 -14.24 3.55 -1.06
CA THR A 114 -15.16 2.67 -1.78
C THR A 114 -14.48 1.92 -2.92
N ASN A 115 -13.15 2.05 -3.06
CA ASN A 115 -12.39 1.57 -4.20
C ASN A 115 -11.53 0.34 -3.88
N SER A 116 -11.74 -0.26 -2.70
CA SER A 116 -10.98 -1.40 -2.19
C SER A 116 -9.48 -1.13 -2.20
N SER A 117 -9.09 0.05 -1.72
CA SER A 117 -7.69 0.46 -1.69
C SER A 117 -6.91 -0.47 -0.77
N ALA A 118 -5.72 -0.89 -1.21
CA ALA A 118 -4.83 -1.72 -0.40
C ALA A 118 -3.94 -0.80 0.45
N LEU A 119 -4.12 -0.82 1.77
CA LEU A 119 -3.18 -0.23 2.71
C LEU A 119 -2.48 -1.36 3.47
N ASP A 120 -1.17 -1.47 3.27
CA ASP A 120 -0.36 -2.53 3.85
C ASP A 120 1.00 -2.00 4.28
N THR A 121 1.52 -2.54 5.38
CA THR A 121 2.83 -2.20 5.95
C THR A 121 3.34 -3.36 6.78
N THR A 122 4.65 -3.59 6.80
CA THR A 122 5.25 -4.69 7.57
C THR A 122 5.56 -4.34 9.02
N GLY A 123 5.47 -3.07 9.42
CA GLY A 123 6.05 -2.59 10.70
C GLY A 123 5.13 -1.83 11.65
N ALA A 124 4.01 -1.27 11.19
CA ALA A 124 3.04 -0.55 12.02
C ALA A 124 1.60 -0.80 11.52
N ASP A 125 0.69 0.14 11.73
CA ASP A 125 -0.72 0.01 11.34
C ASP A 125 -0.95 0.35 9.86
N SER A 126 -1.85 -0.35 9.17
CA SER A 126 -2.24 0.08 7.80
C SER A 126 -2.89 1.46 7.83
N LEU A 127 -3.73 1.72 8.82
CA LEU A 127 -4.36 3.02 9.05
C LEU A 127 -4.18 3.44 10.50
N TYR A 128 -3.48 4.55 10.71
CA TYR A 128 -3.31 5.19 12.01
C TYR A 128 -4.11 6.49 12.06
N ILE A 129 -4.92 6.68 13.11
CA ILE A 129 -5.67 7.91 13.33
C ILE A 129 -5.44 8.41 14.75
N GLN A 130 -5.00 9.66 14.87
CA GLN A 130 -4.93 10.38 16.12
C GLN A 130 -5.81 11.63 16.02
N ASN A 131 -6.85 11.69 16.84
CA ASN A 131 -7.75 12.83 16.91
C ASN A 131 -7.81 13.37 18.34
N ASP A 132 -7.28 14.57 18.55
CA ASP A 132 -7.18 15.18 19.87
C ASP A 132 -7.60 16.65 19.82
N THR A 133 -8.76 16.98 20.39
CA THR A 133 -9.26 18.36 20.41
C THR A 133 -8.55 19.26 21.42
N HIS A 134 -7.77 18.72 22.37
CA HIS A 134 -7.01 19.42 23.42
C HIS A 134 -7.77 20.46 24.28
N THR A 135 -9.03 20.76 23.95
CA THR A 135 -9.77 21.93 24.41
C THR A 135 -11.11 21.50 24.98
N THR A 136 -11.35 21.82 26.25
CA THR A 136 -12.64 21.56 26.91
C THR A 136 -13.80 22.18 26.11
N GLY A 137 -14.86 21.41 25.93
CA GLY A 137 -16.05 21.83 25.18
C GLY A 137 -16.01 21.56 23.68
N GLN A 138 -14.90 21.02 23.14
CA GLN A 138 -14.83 20.61 21.73
C GLN A 138 -14.94 19.10 21.58
N SER A 139 -15.93 18.66 20.80
CA SER A 139 -16.15 17.25 20.48
C SER A 139 -15.20 16.76 19.39
N SER A 140 -14.85 15.48 19.44
CA SER A 140 -14.08 14.80 18.40
C SER A 140 -14.90 13.67 17.79
N SER A 141 -14.74 13.47 16.48
CA SER A 141 -15.40 12.37 15.78
C SER A 141 -14.47 11.72 14.77
N ILE A 142 -14.47 10.39 14.72
CA ILE A 142 -13.75 9.62 13.71
C ILE A 142 -14.75 8.75 12.96
N ASN A 143 -14.69 8.77 11.62
CA ASN A 143 -15.47 7.87 10.77
C ASN A 143 -14.56 7.18 9.75
N VAL A 144 -14.40 5.87 9.87
CA VAL A 144 -13.69 5.03 8.91
C VAL A 144 -14.71 4.20 8.17
N GLN A 145 -14.78 4.32 6.84
CA GLN A 145 -15.59 3.47 5.99
C GLN A 145 -14.74 2.95 4.84
N THR A 146 -14.56 1.62 4.75
CA THR A 146 -13.78 1.02 3.68
C THR A 146 -14.28 -0.35 3.24
N ASN A 147 -14.16 -0.62 1.95
CA ASN A 147 -14.28 -1.96 1.36
C ASN A 147 -12.92 -2.56 0.95
N GLY A 148 -11.82 -1.91 1.33
CA GLY A 148 -10.45 -2.39 1.20
C GLY A 148 -10.07 -3.29 2.37
N SER A 149 -9.07 -4.13 2.14
CA SER A 149 -8.45 -4.93 3.20
C SER A 149 -7.25 -4.17 3.80
N MET A 150 -7.05 -4.31 5.10
CA MET A 150 -5.97 -3.67 5.85
C MET A 150 -4.99 -4.73 6.33
N GLY A 151 -3.80 -4.77 5.74
CA GLY A 151 -2.80 -5.83 5.95
C GLY A 151 -2.19 -5.88 7.36
N SER A 152 -2.16 -4.74 8.05
CA SER A 152 -1.67 -4.61 9.43
C SER A 152 -2.62 -3.78 10.30
N GLY A 153 -3.92 -3.89 10.04
CA GLY A 153 -4.95 -3.42 10.95
C GLY A 153 -5.14 -1.89 11.01
N ILE A 154 -5.93 -1.46 11.97
CA ILE A 154 -6.30 -0.06 12.18
C ILE A 154 -6.08 0.31 13.65
N ASN A 155 -5.43 1.45 13.88
CA ASN A 155 -5.19 2.01 15.21
C ASN A 155 -5.74 3.42 15.33
N ILE A 156 -6.65 3.59 16.29
CA ILE A 156 -7.37 4.82 16.53
C ILE A 156 -7.13 5.27 17.97
N SER A 157 -6.61 6.49 18.11
CA SER A 157 -6.54 7.22 19.37
C SER A 157 -7.42 8.46 19.28
N ASN A 158 -8.49 8.51 20.07
CA ASN A 158 -9.43 9.61 20.10
C ASN A 158 -9.53 10.21 21.51
N HIS A 159 -9.25 11.50 21.62
CA HIS A 159 -9.38 12.27 22.85
C HIS A 159 -10.27 13.49 22.61
N SER A 160 -11.36 13.57 23.38
CA SER A 160 -12.36 14.63 23.25
C SER A 160 -12.51 15.44 24.53
N GLY A 161 -12.40 16.76 24.41
CA GLY A 161 -12.77 17.70 25.47
C GLY A 161 -14.28 17.86 25.70
N ALA A 162 -15.13 17.17 24.94
CA ALA A 162 -16.58 17.11 25.13
C ALA A 162 -17.12 15.70 24.86
N ASP A 163 -17.91 15.49 23.81
CA ASP A 163 -18.39 14.16 23.40
C ASP A 163 -17.43 13.53 22.38
N SER A 164 -17.30 12.21 22.39
CA SER A 164 -16.53 11.42 21.43
C SER A 164 -17.43 10.48 20.64
N THR A 165 -17.20 10.37 19.34
CA THR A 165 -17.74 9.29 18.51
C THR A 165 -16.67 8.70 17.63
N VAL A 166 -16.48 7.38 17.69
CA VAL A 166 -15.63 6.63 16.75
C VAL A 166 -16.52 5.62 16.04
N GLN A 167 -16.59 5.71 14.73
CA GLN A 167 -17.28 4.76 13.87
C GLN A 167 -16.30 4.11 12.91
N VAL A 168 -16.31 2.78 12.86
CA VAL A 168 -15.48 1.97 11.95
C VAL A 168 -16.38 0.98 11.24
N ASP A 169 -16.51 1.15 9.93
CA ASP A 169 -17.27 0.30 9.01
C ASP A 169 -16.31 -0.30 7.98
N VAL A 170 -15.98 -1.57 8.14
CA VAL A 170 -15.02 -2.27 7.28
C VAL A 170 -15.69 -3.48 6.67
N SER A 171 -16.01 -3.40 5.39
CA SER A 171 -16.56 -4.53 4.63
C SER A 171 -15.47 -5.44 4.04
N GLY A 172 -14.22 -4.96 3.98
CA GLY A 172 -13.04 -5.77 3.66
C GLY A 172 -12.57 -6.63 4.85
N THR A 173 -11.36 -7.17 4.74
CA THR A 173 -10.75 -7.98 5.81
C THR A 173 -9.74 -7.15 6.60
N LEU A 174 -9.81 -7.21 7.93
CA LEU A 174 -8.76 -6.68 8.80
C LEU A 174 -7.79 -7.80 9.21
N PHE A 175 -6.51 -7.55 9.04
CA PHE A 175 -5.44 -8.42 9.49
C PHE A 175 -4.70 -7.77 10.67
N GLY A 176 -4.62 -8.47 11.80
CA GLY A 176 -3.75 -8.09 12.91
C GLY A 176 -2.31 -8.45 12.57
N ASP A 177 -1.38 -7.65 13.07
CA ASP A 177 0.04 -7.91 12.83
C ASP A 177 0.52 -9.18 13.56
N LEU A 178 1.68 -9.69 13.14
CA LEU A 178 2.33 -10.86 13.75
C LEU A 178 3.12 -10.51 15.03
N ASN A 179 3.18 -9.23 15.41
CA ASN A 179 3.89 -8.73 16.59
C ASN A 179 2.96 -8.49 17.79
N GLY A 180 1.68 -8.84 17.67
CA GLY A 180 0.68 -8.78 18.73
C GLY A 180 -0.19 -7.52 18.72
N SER A 181 -0.05 -6.65 17.71
CA SER A 181 -0.99 -5.53 17.51
C SER A 181 -2.34 -6.07 17.04
N PRO A 182 -3.44 -5.60 17.65
CA PRO A 182 -4.79 -5.98 17.23
C PRO A 182 -5.09 -5.59 15.78
N ALA A 183 -5.86 -6.39 15.07
CA ALA A 183 -6.42 -6.03 13.77
C ALA A 183 -7.25 -4.73 13.83
N LEU A 184 -7.86 -4.45 14.98
CA LEU A 184 -8.50 -3.18 15.30
C LEU A 184 -8.19 -2.77 16.74
N LEU A 185 -7.50 -1.65 16.89
CA LEU A 185 -7.16 -1.02 18.17
C LEU A 185 -7.85 0.33 18.28
N ILE A 186 -8.71 0.53 19.28
CA ILE A 186 -9.39 1.80 19.51
C ILE A 186 -9.25 2.21 20.97
N TYR A 187 -8.59 3.35 21.19
CA TYR A 187 -8.61 4.09 22.44
C TYR A 187 -9.49 5.33 22.26
N SER A 188 -10.60 5.43 22.98
CA SER A 188 -11.45 6.61 22.99
C SER A 188 -11.63 7.13 24.41
N SER A 189 -11.49 8.44 24.58
CA SER A 189 -11.76 9.12 25.85
C SER A 189 -12.52 10.42 25.60
N ALA A 190 -13.47 10.74 26.47
CA ALA A 190 -14.27 11.96 26.37
C ALA A 190 -14.63 12.53 27.76
N GLU A 191 -14.69 13.84 27.87
CA GLU A 191 -15.20 14.52 29.08
C GLU A 191 -16.66 14.17 29.36
N ASN A 192 -17.49 14.06 28.32
CA ASN A 192 -18.90 13.71 28.40
C ASN A 192 -19.13 12.29 27.88
N ASN A 193 -19.96 12.09 26.85
CA ASN A 193 -20.26 10.76 26.35
C ASN A 193 -19.18 10.30 25.36
N SER A 194 -18.88 9.00 25.36
CA SER A 194 -17.93 8.41 24.42
C SER A 194 -18.54 7.17 23.80
N THR A 195 -18.75 7.20 22.48
CA THR A 195 -19.37 6.09 21.74
C THR A 195 -18.39 5.52 20.74
N ILE A 196 -18.27 4.19 20.72
CA ILE A 196 -17.54 3.45 19.68
C ILE A 196 -18.54 2.51 18.98
N LEU A 197 -18.61 2.60 17.66
CA LEU A 197 -19.43 1.75 16.80
C LEU A 197 -18.51 1.02 15.82
N MET A 198 -18.53 -0.31 15.84
CA MET A 198 -17.76 -1.13 14.92
C MET A 198 -18.71 -2.01 14.12
N ASN A 199 -18.60 -1.97 12.80
CA ASN A 199 -19.25 -2.88 11.87
C ASN A 199 -18.15 -3.49 11.00
N ILE A 200 -17.71 -4.69 11.32
CA ILE A 200 -16.55 -5.32 10.70
C ILE A 200 -16.99 -6.61 10.02
N ASN A 201 -16.54 -6.83 8.80
CA ASN A 201 -16.89 -8.04 8.06
C ASN A 201 -16.14 -9.27 8.59
N THR A 202 -14.81 -9.29 8.47
CA THR A 202 -13.98 -10.44 8.86
C THR A 202 -12.66 -9.97 9.46
N ILE A 203 -12.18 -10.69 10.48
CA ILE A 203 -10.91 -10.42 11.16
C ILE A 203 -10.03 -11.67 11.16
N PHE A 204 -8.74 -11.50 10.84
CA PHE A 204 -7.69 -12.50 11.02
C PHE A 204 -6.51 -11.91 11.79
N GLY A 205 -5.78 -12.73 12.53
CA GLY A 205 -4.51 -12.33 13.13
C GLY A 205 -4.29 -12.96 14.49
N ASP A 206 -3.37 -12.40 15.27
CA ASP A 206 -3.06 -12.89 16.61
C ASP A 206 -4.01 -12.32 17.67
N VAL A 207 -4.33 -11.03 17.54
CA VAL A 207 -5.33 -10.34 18.34
C VAL A 207 -6.33 -9.69 17.40
N GLY A 208 -7.63 -9.91 17.63
CA GLY A 208 -8.69 -9.35 16.78
C GLY A 208 -8.99 -7.90 17.13
N ILE A 209 -9.83 -7.68 18.14
CA ILE A 209 -10.26 -6.34 18.57
C ILE A 209 -9.72 -6.02 19.95
N ARG A 210 -9.19 -4.81 20.13
CA ARG A 210 -8.98 -4.20 21.43
C ARG A 210 -9.61 -2.81 21.44
N SER A 211 -10.56 -2.61 22.35
CA SER A 211 -11.24 -1.33 22.51
C SER A 211 -11.25 -0.92 23.97
N ASP A 212 -10.75 0.28 24.23
CA ASP A 212 -10.73 0.94 25.52
C ASP A 212 -11.52 2.26 25.38
N ASN A 213 -12.72 2.31 25.97
CA ASN A 213 -13.64 3.44 25.86
C ASN A 213 -13.91 4.06 27.24
N THR A 214 -13.54 5.32 27.43
CA THR A 214 -13.67 6.03 28.70
C THR A 214 -14.52 7.29 28.54
N SER A 215 -15.41 7.54 29.49
CA SER A 215 -16.17 8.78 29.57
C SER A 215 -16.13 9.31 31.00
N PHE A 216 -15.63 10.52 31.24
CA PHE A 216 -15.43 11.03 32.60
C PHE A 216 -16.72 11.44 33.30
N ASN A 217 -17.62 12.15 32.61
CA ASN A 217 -18.86 12.69 33.19
C ASN A 217 -20.13 12.15 32.53
N GLY A 218 -20.02 11.39 31.44
CA GLY A 218 -21.14 10.86 30.66
C GLY A 218 -21.30 9.35 30.72
N THR A 219 -21.61 8.77 29.56
CA THR A 219 -21.68 7.32 29.33
C THR A 219 -20.64 6.89 28.30
N ALA A 220 -19.94 5.78 28.58
CA ALA A 220 -19.16 5.05 27.59
C ALA A 220 -20.02 3.92 27.00
N ILE A 221 -20.12 3.87 25.67
CA ILE A 221 -20.84 2.82 24.94
C ILE A 221 -19.94 2.27 23.85
N THR A 222 -19.75 0.95 23.80
CA THR A 222 -19.09 0.28 22.69
C THR A 222 -20.02 -0.77 22.10
N ASN A 223 -20.39 -0.61 20.83
CA ASN A 223 -21.16 -1.59 20.06
C ASN A 223 -20.27 -2.20 18.99
N VAL A 224 -20.33 -3.52 18.87
CA VAL A 224 -19.55 -4.29 17.90
C VAL A 224 -20.50 -5.22 17.16
N ASP A 225 -20.55 -5.06 15.85
CA ASP A 225 -21.20 -5.97 14.92
C ASP A 225 -20.13 -6.62 14.04
N ILE A 226 -20.17 -7.95 13.95
CA ILE A 226 -19.27 -8.75 13.14
C ILE A 226 -20.11 -9.57 12.17
N ALA A 227 -19.96 -9.32 10.87
CA ALA A 227 -20.79 -9.98 9.88
C ALA A 227 -20.40 -11.47 9.68
N ASN A 228 -19.11 -11.79 9.75
CA ASN A 228 -18.59 -13.16 9.63
C ASN A 228 -17.80 -13.58 10.89
N ASP A 229 -16.53 -13.93 10.71
CA ASP A 229 -15.71 -14.56 11.73
C ASP A 229 -14.60 -13.63 12.25
N ILE A 230 -14.28 -13.80 13.54
CA ILE A 230 -13.00 -13.40 14.12
C ILE A 230 -12.15 -14.66 14.27
N ASN A 231 -11.13 -14.79 13.43
CA ASN A 231 -10.16 -15.87 13.52
C ASN A 231 -8.85 -15.34 14.13
N ALA A 232 -8.81 -15.34 15.46
CA ALA A 232 -7.67 -14.86 16.24
C ALA A 232 -6.94 -15.98 16.98
N THR A 233 -5.61 -16.00 16.92
CA THR A 233 -4.78 -17.02 17.59
C THR A 233 -4.83 -16.92 19.12
N TYR A 234 -4.77 -15.70 19.67
CA TYR A 234 -4.61 -15.48 21.11
C TYR A 234 -5.82 -14.82 21.77
N SER A 235 -6.40 -13.79 21.14
CA SER A 235 -7.55 -13.06 21.70
C SER A 235 -8.46 -12.55 20.60
N GLY A 236 -9.72 -12.96 20.61
CA GLY A 236 -10.73 -12.52 19.63
C GLY A 236 -11.11 -11.05 19.83
N ALA A 237 -11.57 -10.70 21.03
CA ALA A 237 -11.94 -9.32 21.36
C ALA A 237 -11.73 -9.02 22.85
N THR A 238 -11.21 -7.83 23.14
CA THR A 238 -11.16 -7.24 24.48
C THR A 238 -11.83 -5.87 24.43
N ILE A 239 -12.97 -5.74 25.10
CA ILE A 239 -13.74 -4.51 25.16
C ILE A 239 -13.80 -4.03 26.61
N LYS A 240 -13.21 -2.86 26.87
CA LYS A 240 -13.21 -2.19 28.16
C LYS A 240 -13.99 -0.89 28.04
N GLN A 241 -14.95 -0.72 28.94
CA GLN A 241 -15.74 0.51 29.05
C GLN A 241 -15.59 1.04 30.47
N GLN A 242 -15.31 2.33 30.59
CA GLN A 242 -15.08 2.98 31.88
C GLN A 242 -15.87 4.28 31.96
N ARG A 243 -16.40 4.52 33.17
CA ARG A 243 -16.92 5.80 33.60
C ARG A 243 -16.05 6.33 34.73
#